data_AF-W4KKG1-F1
#
_entry.id   AF-W4KKG1-F1
#
_cell.length_a   1.000
_cell.length_b   1.000
_cell.length_c   1.000
_cell.angle_alpha   90.00
_cell.angle_beta   90.00
_cell.angle_gamma   90.00
#
_symmetry.space_group_name_H-M   'P 1'
#
loop_
_entity.id
_entity.type
_entity.pdbx_description
1 polymer ?
#
loop_
_entity_poly.entity_id
_entity_poly.type
_entity_poly.pdbx_seq_one_letter_code
_entity_poly.pdbx_strand_id
1 'polypeptide(L)'
;MQFGFSLPQAVRESYLAVNGQEAESSAGCSEGLFYGLTLLPLEEVLDEWRFWREVDDDPNTGAHAKLREVMKSVPEGWVRKEYSQRGWIPLITDKAGNYVGVDTNPGEGGFVGQVIVFGRDFDTKVVLWRGDGPAGWARWLASIVEELEGGEGYELGGAAESEGSDDGVGYESYFFDGTGRGSGDGNGEAGAGGLRLSGEYRGWNVL
;
A
#
# COMPACT_ATOMS: atom_id res chain seq x y z
N MET A 1 14.90 -3.08 23.32
CA MET A 1 14.38 -3.28 21.94
C MET A 1 12.92 -3.67 22.03
N GLN A 2 12.00 -2.91 21.45
CA GLN A 2 10.55 -3.16 21.57
C GLN A 2 10.08 -4.38 20.74
N PHE A 3 10.60 -4.56 19.53
CA PHE A 3 10.32 -5.74 18.68
C PHE A 3 10.90 -7.05 19.26
N GLY A 4 11.88 -6.99 20.15
CA GLY A 4 12.65 -8.15 20.64
C GLY A 4 13.69 -8.68 19.65
N PHE A 5 13.85 -8.03 18.49
CA PHE A 5 14.91 -8.26 17.51
C PHE A 5 15.30 -6.92 16.85
N SER A 6 16.39 -6.93 16.08
CA SER A 6 16.82 -5.75 15.32
C SER A 6 16.15 -5.73 13.95
N LEU A 7 15.62 -4.58 13.54
CA LEU A 7 15.14 -4.38 12.18
C LEU A 7 16.29 -4.55 11.17
N PRO A 8 16.02 -5.07 9.96
CA PRO A 8 17.01 -5.14 8.89
C PRO A 8 17.66 -3.78 8.65
N GLN A 9 18.96 -3.78 8.32
CA GLN A 9 19.72 -2.54 8.15
C GLN A 9 19.07 -1.59 7.13
N ALA A 10 18.64 -2.11 5.98
CA ALA A 10 17.99 -1.32 4.94
C ALA A 10 16.71 -0.63 5.42
N VAL A 11 15.94 -1.26 6.32
CA VAL A 11 14.74 -0.64 6.91
C VAL A 11 15.15 0.50 7.84
N ARG A 12 16.17 0.29 8.69
CA ARG A 12 16.65 1.37 9.58
C ARG A 12 17.17 2.56 8.79
N GLU A 13 17.92 2.31 7.73
CA GLU A 13 18.47 3.35 6.85
C GLU A 13 17.37 4.11 6.12
N SER A 14 16.29 3.43 5.65
CA SER A 14 15.16 4.13 5.04
C SER A 14 14.46 5.05 6.04
N TYR A 15 14.26 4.61 7.29
CA TYR A 15 13.64 5.43 8.33
C TYR A 15 14.54 6.59 8.82
N LEU A 16 15.86 6.46 8.70
CA LEU A 16 16.79 7.56 8.96
C LEU A 16 16.74 8.63 7.85
N ALA A 17 16.34 8.26 6.63
CA ALA A 17 16.12 9.20 5.54
C ALA A 17 14.75 9.89 5.63
N VAL A 18 13.68 9.10 5.82
CA VAL A 18 12.29 9.58 5.89
C VAL A 18 11.48 8.71 6.86
N ASN A 19 10.80 9.34 7.83
CA ASN A 19 9.98 8.63 8.82
C ASN A 19 8.52 8.47 8.38
N GLY A 20 8.30 7.71 7.29
CA GLY A 20 6.96 7.49 6.75
C GLY A 20 6.33 8.74 6.11
N GLN A 21 5.01 8.70 5.91
CA GLN A 21 4.20 9.80 5.42
C GLN A 21 3.34 10.37 6.55
N GLU A 22 3.40 11.69 6.76
CA GLU A 22 2.54 12.38 7.71
C GLU A 22 1.17 12.67 7.09
N ALA A 23 0.09 12.16 7.71
CA ALA A 23 -1.28 12.35 7.24
C ALA A 23 -1.74 13.82 7.24
N GLU A 24 -1.09 14.69 8.03
CA GLU A 24 -1.52 16.07 8.25
C GLU A 24 -0.84 17.09 7.33
N SER A 25 0.04 16.65 6.44
CA SER A 25 0.98 17.53 5.75
C SER A 25 0.39 18.33 4.56
N SER A 26 -0.82 18.02 4.07
CA SER A 26 -1.60 18.93 3.22
C SER A 26 -3.02 18.42 2.92
N ALA A 27 -3.99 19.33 2.84
CA ALA A 27 -5.40 19.03 2.53
C ALA A 27 -5.66 18.49 1.09
N GLY A 28 -4.61 18.25 0.31
CA GLY A 28 -4.70 17.77 -1.08
C GLY A 28 -3.70 16.67 -1.46
N CYS A 29 -2.86 16.19 -0.54
CA CYS A 29 -1.95 15.06 -0.77
C CYS A 29 -2.04 14.06 0.40
N SER A 30 -3.26 13.64 0.73
CA SER A 30 -3.51 12.53 1.68
C SER A 30 -3.31 11.15 1.04
N GLU A 31 -2.91 11.09 -0.23
CA GLU A 31 -2.75 9.86 -0.99
C GLU A 31 -1.44 9.17 -0.64
N GLY A 32 -1.50 7.85 -0.49
CA GLY A 32 -0.33 7.04 -0.18
C GLY A 32 0.66 7.01 -1.35
N LEU A 33 1.96 7.14 -1.03
CA LEU A 33 3.04 7.20 -2.01
C LEU A 33 3.08 5.95 -2.91
N PHE A 34 2.73 4.80 -2.36
CA PHE A 34 2.80 3.51 -3.04
C PHE A 34 1.47 3.20 -3.71
N TYR A 35 1.17 3.92 -4.80
CA TYR A 35 -0.07 3.76 -5.59
C TYR A 35 -1.34 3.83 -4.71
N GLY A 36 -1.38 4.79 -3.77
CA GLY A 36 -2.46 4.96 -2.80
C GLY A 36 -2.16 4.34 -1.43
N LEU A 37 -1.18 3.44 -1.30
CA LEU A 37 -0.78 2.86 -0.02
C LEU A 37 0.22 3.75 0.73
N THR A 38 0.01 3.88 2.04
CA THR A 38 0.74 4.84 2.88
C THR A 38 1.96 4.19 3.53
N LEU A 39 3.14 4.82 3.42
CA LEU A 39 4.31 4.42 4.21
C LEU A 39 4.12 4.87 5.68
N LEU A 40 4.10 3.92 6.60
CA LEU A 40 3.86 4.18 8.01
C LEU A 40 5.04 4.89 8.68
N PRO A 41 4.81 5.92 9.51
CA PRO A 41 5.78 6.37 10.50
C PRO A 41 6.19 5.24 11.44
N LEU A 42 7.44 5.25 11.93
CA LEU A 42 7.99 4.13 12.71
C LEU A 42 7.20 3.82 14.01
N GLU A 43 6.58 4.84 14.60
CA GLU A 43 5.69 4.67 15.76
C GLU A 43 4.44 3.87 15.38
N GLU A 44 3.79 4.21 14.27
CA GLU A 44 2.64 3.46 13.77
C GLU A 44 3.02 2.03 13.36
N VAL A 45 4.19 1.82 12.77
CA VAL A 45 4.71 0.45 12.51
C VAL A 45 4.74 -0.39 13.78
N LEU A 46 5.17 0.19 14.89
CA LEU A 46 5.24 -0.50 16.17
C LEU A 46 3.85 -0.79 16.73
N ASP A 47 2.94 0.17 16.65
CA ASP A 47 1.58 0.02 17.17
C ASP A 47 0.78 -1.02 16.37
N GLU A 48 0.88 -0.99 15.04
CA GLU A 48 0.31 -2.01 14.16
C GLU A 48 0.90 -3.39 14.48
N TRP A 49 2.22 -3.48 14.59
CA TRP A 49 2.87 -4.75 14.94
C TRP A 49 2.41 -5.28 16.31
N ARG A 50 2.24 -4.42 17.31
CA ARG A 50 1.73 -4.77 18.65
C ARG A 50 0.30 -5.26 18.60
N PHE A 51 -0.58 -4.57 17.87
CA PHE A 51 -1.96 -4.99 17.66
C PHE A 51 -1.99 -6.43 17.10
N TRP A 52 -1.16 -6.73 16.10
CA TRP A 52 -1.05 -8.09 15.57
C TRP A 52 -0.46 -9.11 16.55
N ARG A 53 0.31 -8.69 17.57
CA ARG A 53 0.72 -9.60 18.65
C ARG A 53 -0.45 -9.98 19.56
N GLU A 54 -1.41 -9.09 19.76
CA GLU A 54 -2.62 -9.39 20.53
C GLU A 54 -3.53 -10.36 19.76
N VAL A 55 -3.61 -10.20 18.44
CA VAL A 55 -4.36 -11.09 17.54
C VAL A 55 -3.81 -12.51 17.52
N ASP A 56 -2.48 -12.68 17.62
CA ASP A 56 -1.84 -14.01 17.61
C ASP A 56 -2.40 -14.96 18.68
N ASP A 57 -2.76 -14.43 19.85
CA ASP A 57 -3.22 -15.21 21.00
C ASP A 57 -4.76 -15.34 21.10
N ASP A 58 -5.52 -14.65 20.24
CA ASP A 58 -6.99 -14.69 20.27
C ASP A 58 -7.54 -15.99 19.66
N PRO A 59 -8.25 -16.83 20.43
CA PRO A 59 -8.78 -18.12 19.95
C PRO A 59 -9.87 -17.97 18.89
N ASN A 60 -10.47 -16.79 18.73
CA ASN A 60 -11.47 -16.53 17.69
C ASN A 60 -10.86 -16.02 16.38
N THR A 61 -9.59 -15.60 16.41
CA THR A 61 -8.87 -15.06 15.25
C THR A 61 -7.52 -15.76 15.09
N GLY A 62 -6.39 -15.16 15.48
CA GLY A 62 -5.04 -15.66 15.13
C GLY A 62 -4.71 -17.07 15.65
N ALA A 63 -5.22 -17.47 16.82
CA ALA A 63 -5.00 -18.80 17.38
C ALA A 63 -6.01 -19.86 16.89
N HIS A 64 -6.98 -19.49 16.04
CA HIS A 64 -8.01 -20.40 15.58
C HIS A 64 -7.46 -21.39 14.53
N ALA A 65 -7.41 -22.68 14.87
CA ALA A 65 -6.76 -23.71 14.04
C ALA A 65 -7.26 -23.77 12.58
N LYS A 66 -8.56 -23.56 12.32
CA LYS A 66 -9.09 -23.57 10.95
C LYS A 66 -8.61 -22.40 10.10
N LEU A 67 -8.29 -21.25 10.70
CA LEU A 67 -7.74 -20.12 9.95
C LEU A 67 -6.36 -20.49 9.41
N ARG A 68 -5.52 -21.14 10.24
CA ARG A 68 -4.20 -21.61 9.82
C ARG A 68 -4.25 -22.60 8.64
N GLU A 69 -5.28 -23.45 8.58
CA GLU A 69 -5.45 -24.44 7.49
C GLU A 69 -5.70 -23.80 6.11
N VAL A 70 -6.30 -22.61 6.07
CA VAL A 70 -6.59 -21.91 4.81
C VAL A 70 -5.47 -20.95 4.39
N MET A 71 -4.49 -20.70 5.26
CA MET A 71 -3.35 -19.84 4.96
C MET A 71 -2.45 -20.45 3.88
N LYS A 72 -2.06 -19.63 2.90
CA LYS A 72 -1.24 -20.03 1.75
C LYS A 72 -0.09 -19.05 1.53
N SER A 73 0.85 -19.46 0.69
CA SER A 73 1.97 -18.63 0.28
C SER A 73 2.17 -18.72 -1.23
N VAL A 74 2.52 -17.60 -1.85
CA VAL A 74 2.98 -17.54 -3.23
C VAL A 74 4.34 -16.83 -3.26
N PRO A 75 5.43 -17.49 -3.68
CA PRO A 75 5.51 -18.92 -4.04
C PRO A 75 5.27 -19.86 -2.85
N GLU A 76 4.85 -21.09 -3.13
CA GLU A 76 4.56 -22.08 -2.07
C GLU A 76 5.79 -22.32 -1.18
N GLY A 77 5.58 -22.25 0.14
CA GLY A 77 6.64 -22.49 1.14
C GLY A 77 7.59 -21.31 1.40
N TRP A 78 7.40 -20.16 0.75
CA TRP A 78 8.27 -18.99 0.93
C TRP A 78 7.86 -18.13 2.13
N VAL A 79 6.57 -18.00 2.37
CA VAL A 79 5.99 -17.34 3.54
C VAL A 79 5.36 -18.40 4.44
N ARG A 80 5.48 -18.23 5.76
CA ARG A 80 4.85 -19.15 6.72
C ARG A 80 3.33 -19.07 6.61
N LYS A 81 2.67 -20.22 6.69
CA LYS A 81 1.20 -20.35 6.63
C LYS A 81 0.58 -20.02 7.98
N GLU A 82 0.65 -18.75 8.35
CA GLU A 82 0.05 -18.20 9.57
C GLU A 82 -0.88 -17.03 9.22
N TYR A 83 -1.84 -16.74 10.09
CA TYR A 83 -2.66 -15.54 9.94
C TYR A 83 -1.81 -14.28 10.14
N SER A 84 -0.97 -14.30 11.19
CA SER A 84 0.01 -13.27 11.56
C SER A 84 1.29 -13.92 12.10
N GLN A 85 2.42 -13.22 12.04
CA GLN A 85 3.71 -13.73 12.49
C GLN A 85 4.65 -12.60 12.96
N ARG A 86 5.37 -12.84 14.06
CA ARG A 86 6.22 -11.84 14.76
C ARG A 86 7.28 -11.16 13.90
N GLY A 87 7.82 -11.89 12.93
CA GLY A 87 8.86 -11.43 12.02
C GLY A 87 8.34 -10.65 10.82
N TRP A 88 7.03 -10.50 10.64
CA TRP A 88 6.44 -9.68 9.59
C TRP A 88 6.31 -8.24 10.09
N ILE A 89 7.02 -7.32 9.44
CA ILE A 89 7.09 -5.91 9.84
C ILE A 89 6.21 -5.10 8.88
N PRO A 90 5.07 -4.54 9.34
CA PRO A 90 4.18 -3.76 8.48
C PRO A 90 4.81 -2.39 8.19
N LEU A 91 5.15 -2.10 6.94
CA LEU A 91 5.80 -0.83 6.58
C LEU A 91 4.89 0.08 5.77
N ILE A 92 4.06 -0.50 4.91
CA ILE A 92 3.11 0.20 4.05
C ILE A 92 1.72 -0.35 4.35
N THR A 93 0.71 0.51 4.43
CA THR A 93 -0.67 0.16 4.78
C THR A 93 -1.69 0.66 3.77
N ASP A 94 -2.78 -0.08 3.63
CA ASP A 94 -4.02 0.38 2.99
C ASP A 94 -4.98 1.10 3.97
N LYS A 95 -4.60 1.22 5.25
CA LYS A 95 -5.42 1.73 6.37
C LYS A 95 -6.70 0.92 6.64
N ALA A 96 -6.79 -0.29 6.09
CA ALA A 96 -7.89 -1.23 6.27
C ALA A 96 -7.44 -2.57 6.87
N GLY A 97 -6.19 -2.66 7.36
CA GLY A 97 -5.64 -3.84 8.02
C GLY A 97 -4.84 -4.76 7.10
N ASN A 98 -4.43 -4.28 5.92
CA ASN A 98 -3.52 -4.97 5.03
C ASN A 98 -2.22 -4.18 4.83
N TYR A 99 -1.13 -4.92 4.61
CA TYR A 99 0.21 -4.35 4.62
C TYR A 99 1.09 -4.94 3.54
N VAL A 100 1.98 -4.09 3.06
CA VAL A 100 3.25 -4.50 2.46
C VAL A 100 4.35 -4.30 3.50
N GLY A 101 5.22 -5.31 3.62
CA GLY A 101 6.23 -5.27 4.66
C GLY A 101 7.34 -6.29 4.47
N VAL A 102 8.27 -6.30 5.42
CA VAL A 102 9.46 -7.16 5.37
C VAL A 102 9.26 -8.38 6.25
N ASP A 103 9.53 -9.55 5.69
CA ASP A 103 9.55 -10.82 6.41
C ASP A 103 10.97 -11.14 6.91
N THR A 104 11.10 -11.22 8.23
CA THR A 104 12.35 -11.57 8.91
C THR A 104 12.39 -13.02 9.42
N ASN A 105 11.31 -13.79 9.21
CA ASN A 105 11.21 -15.20 9.57
C ASN A 105 10.45 -16.00 8.49
N PRO A 106 11.02 -16.11 7.28
CA PRO A 106 10.38 -16.76 6.14
C PRO A 106 10.11 -18.25 6.37
N GLY A 107 9.35 -18.84 5.44
CA GLY A 107 9.25 -20.30 5.30
C GLY A 107 10.55 -20.92 4.76
N GLU A 108 10.59 -22.25 4.69
CA GLU A 108 11.79 -23.00 4.29
C GLU A 108 12.30 -22.65 2.88
N GLY A 109 11.41 -22.24 1.99
CA GLY A 109 11.77 -21.83 0.61
C GLY A 109 12.05 -20.34 0.44
N GLY A 110 11.81 -19.52 1.47
CA GLY A 110 11.90 -18.07 1.40
C GLY A 110 13.24 -17.51 1.90
N PHE A 111 13.38 -16.19 1.86
CA PHE A 111 14.60 -15.50 2.25
C PHE A 111 14.32 -14.40 3.27
N VAL A 112 15.21 -14.27 4.25
CA VAL A 112 15.14 -13.19 5.25
C VAL A 112 15.31 -11.86 4.51
N GLY A 113 14.37 -10.93 4.73
CA GLY A 113 14.35 -9.65 4.04
C GLY A 113 13.51 -9.62 2.76
N GLN A 114 12.79 -10.70 2.43
CA GLN A 114 11.79 -10.69 1.37
C GLN A 114 10.65 -9.69 1.69
N VAL A 115 10.10 -9.07 0.66
CA VAL A 115 8.97 -8.13 0.79
C VAL A 115 7.69 -8.87 0.45
N ILE A 116 6.71 -8.80 1.34
CA ILE A 116 5.48 -9.60 1.29
C ILE A 116 4.23 -8.75 1.48
N VAL A 117 3.12 -9.23 0.93
CA VAL A 117 1.76 -8.78 1.25
C VAL A 117 1.16 -9.70 2.30
N PHE A 118 0.58 -9.11 3.34
CA PHE A 118 -0.10 -9.81 4.44
C PHE A 118 -1.13 -8.90 5.11
N GLY A 119 -1.94 -9.46 6.01
CA GLY A 119 -2.93 -8.71 6.78
C GLY A 119 -4.27 -9.41 6.84
N ARG A 120 -5.30 -8.66 7.25
CA ARG A 120 -6.65 -9.15 7.53
C ARG A 120 -7.26 -9.92 6.36
N ASP A 121 -7.09 -9.41 5.15
CA ASP A 121 -7.76 -9.91 3.95
C ASP A 121 -6.84 -10.80 3.09
N PHE A 122 -5.62 -11.07 3.55
CA PHE A 122 -4.61 -11.86 2.83
C PHE A 122 -4.39 -13.24 3.48
N ASP A 123 -5.33 -14.15 3.24
CA ASP A 123 -5.15 -15.57 3.55
C ASP A 123 -3.98 -16.18 2.75
N THR A 124 -3.81 -15.72 1.52
CA THR A 124 -2.66 -16.05 0.67
C THR A 124 -1.65 -14.92 0.74
N LYS A 125 -0.51 -15.17 1.39
CA LYS A 125 0.60 -14.21 1.44
C LYS A 125 1.38 -14.27 0.14
N VAL A 126 1.72 -13.11 -0.41
CA VAL A 126 2.39 -13.00 -1.71
C VAL A 126 3.75 -12.33 -1.53
N VAL A 127 4.80 -12.96 -2.05
CA VAL A 127 6.14 -12.35 -2.11
C VAL A 127 6.19 -11.41 -3.30
N LEU A 128 6.30 -10.11 -3.02
CA LEU A 128 6.49 -9.07 -4.04
C LEU A 128 7.96 -9.00 -4.49
N TRP A 129 8.87 -9.26 -3.57
CA TRP A 129 10.30 -9.27 -3.84
C TRP A 129 10.97 -10.39 -3.05
N ARG A 130 11.73 -11.25 -3.75
CA ARG A 130 12.37 -12.44 -3.18
C ARG A 130 13.36 -12.17 -2.04
N GLY A 131 13.76 -10.91 -1.84
CA GLY A 131 14.84 -10.55 -0.94
C GLY A 131 16.22 -10.79 -1.55
N ASP A 132 17.21 -10.03 -1.11
CA ASP A 132 18.64 -10.23 -1.44
C ASP A 132 19.44 -10.04 -0.14
N GLY A 133 19.14 -10.92 0.83
CA GLY A 133 19.55 -10.77 2.22
C GLY A 133 18.98 -9.49 2.87
N PRO A 134 19.71 -8.84 3.80
CA PRO A 134 19.21 -7.71 4.58
C PRO A 134 18.95 -6.44 3.75
N ALA A 135 19.36 -6.42 2.48
CA ALA A 135 19.16 -5.31 1.55
C ALA A 135 17.84 -5.39 0.75
N GLY A 136 17.04 -6.44 0.94
CA GLY A 136 15.83 -6.70 0.15
C GLY A 136 14.87 -5.50 0.08
N TRP A 137 14.65 -4.81 1.20
CA TRP A 137 13.83 -3.60 1.26
C TRP A 137 14.35 -2.47 0.38
N ALA A 138 15.64 -2.15 0.47
CA ALA A 138 16.25 -1.09 -0.34
C ALA A 138 16.19 -1.41 -1.84
N ARG A 139 16.40 -2.69 -2.21
CA ARG A 139 16.28 -3.14 -3.61
C ARG A 139 14.86 -3.05 -4.15
N TRP A 140 13.87 -3.39 -3.32
CA TRP A 140 12.47 -3.25 -3.69
C TRP A 140 12.03 -1.78 -3.83
N LEU A 141 12.49 -0.89 -2.95
CA LEU A 141 12.28 0.55 -3.13
C LEU A 141 12.94 1.06 -4.42
N ALA A 142 14.15 0.59 -4.73
CA ALA A 142 14.85 0.97 -5.96
C ALA A 142 14.09 0.51 -7.22
N SER A 143 13.48 -0.69 -7.22
CA SER A 143 12.69 -1.14 -8.38
C SER A 143 11.45 -0.28 -8.60
N ILE A 144 10.83 0.24 -7.53
CA ILE A 144 9.71 1.18 -7.66
C ILE A 144 10.18 2.50 -8.26
N VAL A 145 11.36 3.00 -7.87
CA VAL A 145 11.94 4.20 -8.48
C VAL A 145 12.23 3.97 -9.96
N GLU A 146 12.79 2.81 -10.33
CA GLU A 146 13.03 2.44 -11.72
C GLU A 146 11.72 2.39 -12.54
N GLU A 147 10.63 1.87 -11.98
CA GLU A 147 9.31 1.88 -12.61
C GLU A 147 8.80 3.31 -12.83
N LEU A 148 8.89 4.18 -11.81
CA LEU A 148 8.47 5.58 -11.91
C LEU A 148 9.31 6.37 -12.93
N GLU A 149 10.64 6.18 -12.94
CA GLU A 149 11.54 6.82 -13.90
C GLU A 149 11.38 6.28 -15.33
N GLY A 150 10.97 5.01 -15.47
CA GLY A 150 10.68 4.38 -16.75
C GLY A 150 9.45 4.97 -17.45
N GLY A 151 8.56 5.65 -16.71
CA GLY A 151 7.33 6.23 -17.26
C GLY A 151 6.28 5.20 -17.69
N GLU A 152 6.47 3.93 -17.31
CA GLU A 152 5.47 2.86 -17.44
C GLU A 152 4.62 2.81 -16.17
N GLY A 153 3.30 2.88 -16.31
CA GLY A 153 2.41 3.01 -15.16
C GLY A 153 1.08 3.65 -15.53
N TYR A 154 0.62 4.55 -14.66
CA TYR A 154 -0.69 5.18 -14.78
C TYR A 154 -0.58 6.69 -14.63
N GLU A 155 -1.23 7.42 -15.53
CA GLU A 155 -1.44 8.86 -15.40
C GLU A 155 -2.89 9.09 -14.95
N LEU A 156 -3.11 9.96 -13.96
CA LEU A 156 -4.45 10.50 -13.74
C LEU A 156 -4.78 11.38 -14.95
N GLY A 157 -5.86 11.07 -15.66
CA GLY A 157 -6.32 11.92 -16.75
C GLY A 157 -6.57 13.33 -16.24
N GLY A 158 -5.89 14.33 -16.79
CA GLY A 158 -6.29 15.71 -16.57
C GLY A 158 -7.72 15.89 -17.04
N ALA A 159 -8.55 16.61 -16.27
CA ALA A 159 -9.76 17.19 -16.83
C ALA A 159 -9.32 17.89 -18.10
N ALA A 160 -9.88 17.50 -19.25
CA ALA A 160 -9.47 18.00 -20.55
C ALA A 160 -9.26 19.51 -20.45
N GLU A 161 -8.00 19.96 -20.53
CA GLU A 161 -7.74 21.31 -20.97
C GLU A 161 -8.24 21.31 -22.41
N SER A 162 -9.51 21.70 -22.55
CA SER A 162 -10.14 21.97 -23.81
C SER A 162 -9.27 23.02 -24.49
N GLU A 163 -8.42 22.58 -25.42
CA GLU A 163 -7.81 23.46 -26.41
C GLU A 163 -8.94 24.12 -27.21
N GLY A 164 -9.41 25.27 -26.73
CA GLY A 164 -10.60 25.90 -27.27
C GLY A 164 -11.02 27.15 -26.51
N SER A 165 -10.19 28.20 -26.62
CA SER A 165 -10.53 29.63 -26.67
C SER A 165 -11.57 30.24 -25.69
N ASP A 166 -11.09 31.27 -24.99
CA ASP A 166 -11.79 32.49 -24.51
C ASP A 166 -12.83 32.39 -23.38
N ASP A 167 -12.54 33.20 -22.35
CA ASP A 167 -13.45 34.10 -21.64
C ASP A 167 -14.59 33.53 -20.77
N GLY A 168 -14.36 33.58 -19.46
CA GLY A 168 -15.42 33.38 -18.48
C GLY A 168 -15.01 33.56 -17.02
N VAL A 169 -14.45 34.72 -16.66
CA VAL A 169 -14.40 35.15 -15.26
C VAL A 169 -15.85 35.32 -14.77
N GLY A 170 -16.40 34.28 -14.15
CA GLY A 170 -17.80 34.17 -13.75
C GLY A 170 -17.98 34.02 -12.24
N TYR A 171 -18.78 34.92 -11.68
CA TYR A 171 -19.11 35.14 -10.27
C TYR A 171 -19.88 34.00 -9.55
N GLU A 172 -19.62 32.72 -9.83
CA GLU A 172 -20.42 31.60 -9.29
C GLU A 172 -19.85 30.93 -8.03
N SER A 173 -18.76 31.43 -7.45
CA SER A 173 -18.17 30.87 -6.22
C SER A 173 -18.77 31.40 -4.91
N TYR A 174 -19.92 32.10 -4.92
CA TYR A 174 -20.47 32.76 -3.73
C TYR A 174 -21.84 32.25 -3.24
N PHE A 175 -22.48 31.30 -3.93
CA PHE A 175 -23.74 30.72 -3.45
C PHE A 175 -23.58 29.24 -3.11
N PHE A 176 -22.95 28.98 -1.98
CA PHE A 176 -23.09 27.73 -1.25
C PHE A 176 -24.34 27.84 -0.36
N ASP A 177 -25.49 27.37 -0.85
CA ASP A 177 -26.68 27.11 -0.02
C ASP A 177 -26.87 25.60 0.11
N GLY A 178 -26.52 25.09 1.29
CA GLY A 178 -26.71 23.71 1.68
C GLY A 178 -28.21 23.40 1.77
N THR A 179 -28.77 22.83 0.70
CA THR A 179 -29.64 21.63 0.69
C THR A 179 -30.30 21.50 -0.69
N GLY A 180 -29.97 20.44 -1.44
CA GLY A 180 -30.61 20.20 -2.73
C GLY A 180 -30.32 18.82 -3.29
N ARG A 181 -31.25 17.88 -3.06
CA ARG A 181 -31.30 16.56 -3.71
C ARG A 181 -31.33 16.73 -5.23
N GLY A 182 -30.35 16.16 -5.92
CA GLY A 182 -30.43 15.80 -7.33
C GLY A 182 -30.33 14.29 -7.46
N SER A 183 -31.48 13.61 -7.55
CA SER A 183 -31.53 12.25 -8.09
C SER A 183 -31.12 12.29 -9.55
N GLY A 184 -30.04 11.59 -9.90
CA GLY A 184 -29.69 11.23 -11.26
C GLY A 184 -29.41 9.73 -11.30
N ASP A 185 -30.45 8.94 -11.54
CA ASP A 185 -30.29 7.57 -12.02
C ASP A 185 -29.70 7.63 -13.43
N GLY A 186 -28.51 7.05 -13.63
CA GLY A 186 -27.79 7.12 -14.89
C GLY A 186 -26.59 6.17 -14.93
N ASN A 187 -26.87 4.94 -15.33
CA ASN A 187 -25.97 3.95 -15.91
C ASN A 187 -24.69 4.50 -16.58
N GLY A 188 -23.53 4.09 -16.05
CA GLY A 188 -22.24 3.93 -16.75
C GLY A 188 -21.71 5.07 -17.63
N GLU A 189 -20.93 5.98 -17.05
CA GLU A 189 -19.83 6.63 -17.76
C GLU A 189 -18.81 7.17 -16.75
N ALA A 190 -17.53 6.85 -16.96
CA ALA A 190 -16.43 7.34 -16.15
C ALA A 190 -16.42 8.88 -16.20
N GLY A 191 -16.76 9.50 -15.07
CA GLY A 191 -16.64 10.95 -14.90
C GLY A 191 -15.19 11.41 -15.12
N ALA A 192 -15.06 12.65 -15.59
CA ALA A 192 -13.82 13.33 -15.93
C ALA A 192 -12.65 13.01 -14.97
N GLY A 193 -11.58 12.42 -15.52
CA GLY A 193 -10.32 12.18 -14.82
C GLY A 193 -9.98 10.73 -14.47
N GLY A 194 -10.38 9.75 -15.28
CA GLY A 194 -10.03 8.34 -15.06
C GLY A 194 -8.52 8.06 -15.17
N LEU A 195 -8.04 7.04 -14.45
CA LEU A 195 -6.70 6.47 -14.61
C LEU A 195 -6.49 5.98 -16.04
N ARG A 196 -5.37 6.35 -16.65
CA ARG A 196 -4.96 5.92 -17.98
C ARG A 196 -3.61 5.24 -17.90
N LEU A 197 -3.39 4.21 -18.71
CA LEU A 197 -2.06 3.62 -18.87
C LEU A 197 -1.10 4.67 -19.47
N SER A 198 0.19 4.58 -19.12
CA SER A 198 1.31 5.32 -19.71
C SER A 198 2.24 4.37 -20.50
N GLY A 199 3.41 4.85 -20.93
CA GLY A 199 4.38 4.05 -21.68
C GLY A 199 3.84 3.56 -23.04
N GLU A 200 4.05 2.27 -23.35
CA GLU A 200 3.61 1.65 -24.61
C GLU A 200 2.08 1.74 -24.81
N TYR A 201 1.30 1.68 -23.73
CA TYR A 201 -0.17 1.67 -23.76
C TYR A 201 -0.78 3.03 -23.44
N ARG A 202 -0.03 4.12 -23.67
CA ARG A 202 -0.45 5.46 -23.26
C ARG A 202 -1.87 5.82 -23.72
N GLY A 203 -2.70 6.26 -22.77
CA GLY A 203 -4.07 6.72 -23.03
C GLY A 203 -5.13 5.61 -23.03
N TRP A 204 -4.73 4.34 -22.88
CA TRP A 204 -5.70 3.25 -22.71
C TRP A 204 -6.34 3.32 -21.32
N ASN A 205 -7.60 2.89 -21.21
CA ASN A 205 -8.27 2.80 -19.92
C ASN A 205 -7.62 1.73 -19.05
N VAL A 206 -7.59 1.97 -17.75
CA VAL A 206 -7.25 0.96 -16.75
C VAL A 206 -8.53 0.17 -16.44
N LEU A 207 -8.75 -0.89 -17.24
CA LEU A 207 -9.93 -1.76 -17.29
C LEU A 207 -11.18 -1.12 -17.94
#